data_AF-A0A8S8YGS4-F1
#
_entry.id   AF-A0A8S8YGS4-F1
#
_cell.length_a   1.000
_cell.length_b   1.000
_cell.length_c   1.000
_cell.angle_alpha   90.00
_cell.angle_beta   90.00
_cell.angle_gamma   90.00
#
_symmetry.space_group_name_H-M   'P 1'
#
loop_
_entity.id
_entity.type
_entity.pdbx_description
1 polymer ?
#
loop_
_entity_poly.entity_id
_entity_poly.type
_entity_poly.pdbx_seq_one_letter_code
_entity_poly.pdbx_strand_id
1 'polypeptide(L)'
;MITHQYVPDASVKSEISKGREDLYEAIPWLADHGEEICVHTYHRNWPCNRAPQGAELPMDVGVDGIRCVGDGVKGHGWMMVEGISANVPYAVDEIMAGMN
;
A
#
# COMPACT_ATOMS: atom_id res chain seq x y z
N MET A 1 -7.50 2.90 -14.70
CA MET A 1 -6.40 1.91 -14.71
C MET A 1 -5.40 2.28 -13.64
N ILE A 2 -4.89 1.32 -12.86
CA ILE A 2 -3.81 1.57 -11.89
C ILE A 2 -2.53 0.99 -12.50
N THR A 3 -1.54 1.84 -12.75
CA THR A 3 -0.23 1.43 -13.28
C THR A 3 0.82 1.53 -12.18
N HIS A 4 1.70 0.53 -12.07
CA HIS A 4 2.91 0.64 -11.26
C HIS A 4 4.03 1.11 -12.17
N GLN A 5 4.59 2.28 -11.88
CA GLN A 5 5.57 2.94 -12.73
C GLN A 5 6.97 2.76 -12.14
N TYR A 6 7.94 2.49 -13.01
CA TYR A 6 9.35 2.42 -12.68
C TYR A 6 9.85 3.81 -12.27
N VAL A 7 10.65 3.90 -11.21
CA VAL A 7 11.01 5.17 -10.54
C VAL A 7 12.48 5.52 -10.78
N PRO A 8 12.82 6.43 -11.72
CA PRO A 8 14.20 6.78 -12.01
C PRO A 8 14.65 8.07 -11.30
N ASP A 9 13.73 8.88 -10.78
CA ASP A 9 14.00 10.18 -10.16
C ASP A 9 13.12 10.43 -8.91
N ALA A 10 13.60 11.24 -7.97
CA ALA A 10 12.90 11.53 -6.72
C ALA A 10 11.77 12.59 -6.87
N SER A 11 11.63 13.20 -8.05
CA SER A 11 10.64 14.23 -8.32
C SER A 11 9.29 13.63 -8.71
N VAL A 12 8.28 13.79 -7.86
CA VAL A 12 6.88 13.37 -8.13
C VAL A 12 6.37 13.90 -9.48
N LYS A 13 6.76 15.11 -9.89
CA LYS A 13 6.32 15.68 -11.18
C LYS A 13 6.92 14.93 -12.37
N SER A 14 8.19 14.53 -12.26
CA SER A 14 8.88 13.74 -13.29
C SER A 14 8.19 12.38 -13.47
N GLU A 15 7.81 11.75 -12.36
CA GLU A 15 7.10 10.47 -12.36
C GLU A 15 5.72 10.56 -13.01
N ILE A 16 4.94 11.58 -12.67
CA ILE A 16 3.62 11.79 -13.28
C ILE A 16 3.75 11.98 -14.80
N SER A 17 4.75 12.73 -15.27
CA SER A 17 4.97 12.94 -16.71
C SER A 17 5.33 11.64 -17.43
N LYS A 18 6.30 10.88 -16.91
CA LYS A 18 6.70 9.58 -17.50
C LYS A 18 5.54 8.59 -17.50
N GLY A 19 4.78 8.56 -16.41
CA GLY A 19 3.59 7.75 -16.32
C GLY A 19 2.57 8.03 -17.41
N ARG A 20 2.37 9.30 -17.77
CA ARG A 20 1.50 9.68 -18.89
C ARG A 20 2.08 9.23 -20.22
N GLU A 21 3.39 9.42 -20.43
CA GLU A 21 4.08 8.93 -21.64
C GLU A 21 3.85 7.42 -21.82
N ASP A 22 4.11 6.62 -20.78
CA ASP A 22 3.89 5.17 -20.77
C ASP A 22 2.42 4.81 -21.08
N LEU A 23 1.47 5.56 -20.53
CA LEU A 23 0.03 5.35 -20.76
C LEU A 23 -0.35 5.59 -22.23
N TYR A 24 0.10 6.69 -22.82
CA TYR A 24 -0.20 7.02 -24.21
C TYR A 24 0.59 6.15 -25.20
N GLU A 25 1.76 5.66 -24.84
CA GLU A 25 2.48 4.67 -25.65
C GLU A 25 1.77 3.30 -25.63
N ALA A 26 1.41 2.81 -24.43
CA ALA A 26 0.76 1.51 -24.28
C ALA A 26 -0.70 1.51 -24.79
N ILE A 27 -1.38 2.66 -24.73
CA ILE A 27 -2.79 2.80 -25.10
C ILE A 27 -2.98 4.07 -25.97
N PRO A 28 -2.54 4.05 -27.25
CA PRO A 28 -2.49 5.26 -28.09
C PRO A 28 -3.84 5.95 -28.31
N TRP A 29 -4.94 5.19 -28.35
CA TRP A 29 -6.27 5.75 -28.56
C TRP A 29 -6.77 6.63 -27.39
N LEU A 30 -6.10 6.60 -26.23
CA LEU A 30 -6.37 7.55 -25.15
C LEU A 30 -6.12 8.99 -25.59
N ALA A 31 -5.22 9.24 -26.54
CA ALA A 31 -4.93 10.60 -27.02
C ALA A 31 -6.16 11.28 -27.63
N ASP A 32 -7.04 10.48 -28.25
CA ASP A 32 -8.23 10.98 -28.95
C ASP A 32 -9.52 10.82 -28.14
N HIS A 33 -9.53 9.94 -27.14
CA HIS A 33 -10.77 9.52 -26.44
C HIS A 33 -10.66 9.49 -24.91
N GLY A 34 -9.46 9.66 -24.35
CA GLY A 34 -9.23 9.66 -22.91
C GLY A 34 -9.30 11.06 -22.32
N GLU A 35 -9.80 11.16 -21.09
CA GLU A 35 -9.70 12.37 -20.27
C GLU A 35 -9.08 11.99 -18.92
N GLU A 36 -7.98 12.66 -18.54
CA GLU A 36 -7.39 12.48 -17.22
C GLU A 36 -8.20 13.27 -16.19
N ILE A 37 -8.94 12.55 -15.34
CA ILE A 37 -9.77 13.17 -14.31
C ILE A 37 -8.95 13.55 -13.07
N CYS A 38 -8.01 12.71 -12.65
CA CYS A 38 -7.17 12.97 -11.49
C CYS A 38 -5.88 12.16 -11.50
N VAL A 39 -4.88 12.67 -10.78
CA VAL A 39 -3.63 11.97 -10.45
C VAL A 39 -3.45 12.02 -8.94
N HIS A 40 -3.26 10.85 -8.32
CA HIS A 40 -3.05 10.74 -6.87
C HIS A 40 -1.67 10.15 -6.56
N THR A 41 -0.99 10.77 -5.59
CA THR A 41 0.34 10.34 -5.15
C THR A 41 0.27 9.89 -3.70
N TYR A 42 0.82 8.70 -3.42
CA TYR A 42 0.92 8.13 -2.07
C TYR A 42 2.39 7.99 -1.69
N HIS A 43 2.87 8.77 -0.73
CA HIS A 43 4.27 8.71 -0.30
C HIS A 43 4.46 9.20 1.15
N ARG A 44 5.62 8.85 1.74
CA ARG A 44 6.03 9.24 3.11
C ARG A 44 4.98 8.89 4.17
N ASN A 45 4.28 9.89 4.72
CA ASN A 45 3.32 9.73 5.81
C ASN A 45 1.98 9.17 5.34
N TRP A 46 1.73 9.14 4.02
CA TRP A 46 0.55 8.51 3.43
C TRP A 46 0.97 7.59 2.27
N PRO A 47 1.69 6.50 2.56
CA PRO A 47 2.21 5.59 1.55
C PRO A 47 1.12 4.64 1.03
N CYS A 48 1.44 3.89 -0.03
CA CYS A 48 0.59 2.79 -0.50
C CYS A 48 0.48 1.67 0.56
N ASN A 49 1.62 1.30 1.15
CA ASN A 49 1.68 0.47 2.35
C ASN A 49 2.71 1.06 3.31
N ARG A 50 2.45 1.09 4.62
CA ARG A 50 3.41 1.52 5.65
C ARG A 50 4.63 0.61 5.77
N ALA A 51 4.47 -0.68 5.53
CA ALA A 51 5.57 -1.64 5.41
C ALA A 51 5.58 -2.26 4.01
N PRO A 52 6.76 -2.45 3.38
CA PRO A 52 6.85 -3.04 2.07
C PRO A 52 6.29 -4.47 2.08
N GLN A 53 5.79 -4.92 0.94
CA GLN A 53 5.27 -6.28 0.82
C GLN A 53 6.37 -7.29 1.13
N GLY A 54 6.08 -8.27 1.99
CA GLY A 54 7.07 -9.24 2.46
C GLY A 54 7.94 -8.78 3.64
N ALA A 55 7.79 -7.55 4.14
CA ALA A 55 8.35 -7.20 5.43
C ALA A 55 7.48 -7.80 6.56
N GLU A 56 8.07 -8.72 7.30
CA GLU A 56 7.45 -9.36 8.47
C GLU A 56 7.74 -8.54 9.72
N LEU A 57 6.93 -7.50 9.95
CA LEU A 57 7.00 -6.72 11.19
C LEU A 57 6.10 -7.34 12.27
N PRO A 58 6.53 -7.36 13.53
CA PRO A 58 5.78 -7.99 14.61
C PRO A 58 4.51 -7.19 14.95
N MET A 59 3.43 -7.93 15.20
CA MET A 59 2.17 -7.39 15.73
C MET A 59 2.28 -6.97 17.20
N ASP A 60 3.04 -7.74 17.99
CA ASP A 60 3.32 -7.48 19.38
C ASP A 60 4.50 -6.51 19.53
N VAL A 61 4.27 -5.45 20.30
CA VAL A 61 5.25 -4.40 20.60
C VAL A 61 5.82 -4.50 22.01
N GLY A 62 5.53 -5.59 22.73
CA GLY A 62 5.98 -5.84 24.10
C GLY A 62 5.25 -5.00 25.14
N VAL A 63 4.05 -4.51 24.83
CA VAL A 63 3.19 -3.78 25.77
C VAL A 63 1.88 -4.50 25.91
N ASP A 64 1.55 -4.86 27.15
CA ASP A 64 0.33 -5.58 27.48
C ASP A 64 -0.91 -4.81 27.03
N GLY A 65 -1.87 -5.54 26.42
CA GLY A 65 -3.09 -4.93 25.91
C GLY A 65 -2.91 -4.09 24.63
N ILE A 66 -1.73 -4.08 24.00
CA ILE A 66 -1.48 -3.34 22.76
C ILE A 66 -1.05 -4.28 21.63
N ARG A 67 -1.73 -4.19 20.48
CA ARG A 67 -1.39 -4.88 19.23
C ARG A 67 -1.46 -3.94 18.04
N CYS A 68 -0.48 -4.07 17.14
CA CYS A 68 -0.49 -3.34 15.89
C CYS A 68 -1.40 -4.04 14.85
N VAL A 69 -2.19 -3.27 14.12
CA VAL A 69 -2.97 -3.75 12.97
C VAL A 69 -2.79 -2.80 11.79
N GLY A 70 -3.18 -3.25 10.59
CA GLY A 70 -3.07 -2.44 9.38
C GLY A 70 -1.93 -2.84 8.45
N ASP A 71 -1.68 -1.99 7.46
CA ASP A 71 -0.76 -2.24 6.34
C ASP A 71 0.73 -2.28 6.74
N GLY A 72 1.04 -1.86 7.96
CA GLY A 72 2.39 -1.93 8.56
C GLY A 72 2.77 -3.30 9.12
N VAL A 73 1.80 -4.17 9.41
CA VAL A 73 2.02 -5.46 10.11
C VAL A 73 1.15 -6.56 9.50
N LYS A 74 1.17 -6.63 8.16
CA LYS A 74 0.34 -7.56 7.38
C LYS A 74 0.69 -9.02 7.68
N GLY A 75 -0.32 -9.89 7.62
CA GLY A 75 -0.12 -11.33 7.69
C GLY A 75 0.75 -11.85 6.53
N HIS A 76 1.61 -12.84 6.83
CA HIS A 76 2.52 -13.43 5.85
C HIS A 76 1.79 -13.98 4.62
N GLY A 77 2.36 -13.77 3.43
CA GLY A 77 1.84 -14.33 2.17
C GLY A 77 0.62 -13.61 1.60
N TRP A 78 0.02 -12.66 2.32
CA TRP A 78 -1.16 -11.93 1.88
C TRP A 78 -0.82 -10.56 1.29
N MET A 79 -1.52 -10.18 0.22
CA MET A 79 -1.33 -8.88 -0.43
C MET A 79 -2.23 -7.82 0.20
N MET A 80 -1.78 -6.56 0.15
CA MET A 80 -2.62 -5.37 0.38
C MET A 80 -3.63 -5.51 1.54
N VAL A 81 -4.92 -5.38 1.25
CA VAL A 81 -6.00 -5.37 2.25
C VAL A 81 -6.27 -6.76 2.82
N GLU A 82 -6.03 -7.81 2.06
CA GLU A 82 -6.11 -9.19 2.54
C GLU A 82 -5.08 -9.39 3.66
N GLY A 83 -3.87 -8.86 3.49
CA GLY A 83 -2.82 -8.92 4.52
C GLY A 83 -3.13 -8.11 5.76
N ILE A 84 -3.85 -6.99 5.61
CA ILE A 84 -4.39 -6.26 6.75
C ILE A 84 -5.39 -7.14 7.50
N SER A 85 -6.37 -7.68 6.79
CA SER A 85 -7.45 -8.47 7.38
C SER A 85 -6.96 -9.76 8.04
N ALA A 86 -5.92 -10.39 7.48
CA ALA A 86 -5.37 -11.63 7.99
C ALA A 86 -4.75 -11.50 9.38
N ASN A 87 -4.26 -10.31 9.78
CA ASN A 87 -3.64 -10.11 11.08
C ASN A 87 -4.65 -9.82 12.21
N VAL A 88 -5.82 -9.27 11.86
CA VAL A 88 -6.77 -8.71 12.82
C VAL A 88 -7.34 -9.76 13.79
N PRO A 89 -7.72 -10.99 13.36
CA PRO A 89 -8.23 -12.00 14.28
C PRO A 89 -7.21 -12.36 15.37
N TYR A 90 -5.94 -12.52 15.01
CA TYR A 90 -4.87 -12.82 15.98
C TYR A 90 -4.69 -11.69 17.00
N ALA A 91 -4.76 -10.43 16.56
CA ALA A 91 -4.69 -9.28 17.45
C ALA A 91 -5.85 -9.29 18.45
N VAL A 92 -7.07 -9.56 17.98
CA VAL A 92 -8.26 -9.61 18.84
C VAL A 92 -8.18 -10.77 19.83
N ASP A 93 -7.82 -11.97 19.37
CA ASP A 93 -7.75 -13.17 20.20
C ASP A 93 -6.72 -13.01 21.34
N GLU A 94 -5.54 -12.46 21.05
CA GLU A 94 -4.52 -12.20 22.08
C GLU A 94 -4.97 -11.16 23.12
N ILE A 95 -5.64 -10.10 22.70
CA ILE A 95 -6.19 -9.09 23.62
C ILE A 95 -7.26 -9.71 24.52
N MET A 96 -8.19 -10.48 23.94
CA MET A 96 -9.26 -11.13 24.69
C MET A 96 -8.72 -12.17 25.68
N ALA A 97 -7.66 -12.90 25.32
CA ALA A 97 -7.01 -13.85 26.21
C ALA A 97 -6.39 -13.19 27.45
N GLY A 98 -5.81 -11.99 27.30
CA GLY A 98 -5.21 -11.23 28.40
C GLY A 98 -6.19 -10.53 29.34
N MET A 99 -7.50 -10.55 29.03
CA MET A 99 -8.55 -9.94 29.87
C MET A 99 -9.19 -10.91 30.87
N ASN A 100 -8.89 -12.21 30.78
CA ASN A 100 -9.36 -13.25 31.69
C ASN A 100 -8.36 -13.52 32.81
#